data_AF-A0A0E3RFX8-F1
#
_entry.id   AF-A0A0E3RFX8-F1
#
_cell.length_a   1.000
_cell.length_b   1.000
_cell.length_c   1.000
_cell.angle_alpha   90.00
_cell.angle_beta   90.00
_cell.angle_gamma   90.00
#
_symmetry.space_group_name_H-M   'P 1'
#
loop_
_entity.id
_entity.type
_entity.pdbx_description
1 polymer ?
#
loop_
_entity_poly.entity_id
_entity_poly.type
_entity_poly.pdbx_seq_one_letter_code
_entity_poly.pdbx_strand_id
1 'polypeptide(L)'
;MILISVKADLLGKEWLGRKIDENFICDLKKHNPSIDPCGENGEFHTFVTDCPLFKNKIKVTESEMVLRGGYWFLEISKLEAGKK
;
A
#
# COMPACT_ATOMS: atom_id res chain seq x y z
N MET A 1 5.85 2.86 5.19
CA MET A 1 4.65 3.13 4.39
C MET A 1 3.97 1.82 4.01
N ILE A 2 2.70 1.86 3.62
CA ILE A 2 1.91 0.68 3.21
C ILE A 2 1.25 0.90 1.84
N LEU A 3 0.88 -0.16 1.13
CA LEU A 3 0.04 -0.08 -0.06
C LEU A 3 -1.41 0.26 0.28
N ILE A 4 -2.00 1.22 -0.41
CA ILE A 4 -3.41 1.63 -0.26
C ILE A 4 -4.22 1.57 -1.55
N SER A 5 -3.57 1.44 -2.70
CA SER A 5 -4.23 1.23 -3.98
C SER A 5 -3.37 0.36 -4.86
N VAL A 6 -3.98 -0.54 -5.62
CA VAL A 6 -3.31 -1.32 -6.66
C VAL A 6 -4.20 -1.44 -7.89
N LYS A 7 -3.59 -1.43 -9.08
CA LYS A 7 -4.29 -1.64 -10.34
C LYS A 7 -4.69 -3.11 -10.48
N ALA A 8 -5.99 -3.38 -10.60
CA ALA A 8 -6.55 -4.72 -10.43
C ALA A 8 -6.17 -5.72 -11.54
N ASP A 9 -5.74 -5.24 -12.71
CA ASP A 9 -5.21 -6.06 -13.81
C ASP A 9 -3.75 -6.48 -13.61
N LEU A 10 -3.01 -5.82 -12.71
CA LEU A 10 -1.60 -6.10 -12.43
C LEU A 10 -1.40 -6.77 -11.06
N LEU A 11 -2.15 -6.34 -10.05
CA LEU A 11 -1.97 -6.71 -8.65
C LEU A 11 -3.33 -6.97 -7.98
N GLY A 12 -3.45 -8.08 -7.25
CA GLY A 12 -4.66 -8.43 -6.51
C GLY A 12 -4.80 -7.69 -5.18
N LYS A 13 -5.99 -7.78 -4.58
CA LYS A 13 -6.30 -7.11 -3.30
C LYS A 13 -5.42 -7.56 -2.13
N GLU A 14 -4.83 -8.75 -2.20
CA GLU A 14 -3.89 -9.29 -1.21
C GLU A 14 -2.61 -8.47 -1.05
N TRP A 15 -2.32 -7.57 -2.00
CA TRP A 15 -1.21 -6.64 -1.92
C TRP A 15 -1.49 -5.43 -1.02
N LEU A 16 -2.76 -5.10 -0.79
CA LEU A 16 -3.15 -3.97 0.04
C LEU A 16 -2.72 -4.15 1.49
N GLY A 17 -2.30 -3.06 2.14
CA GLY A 17 -1.84 -3.05 3.52
C GLY A 17 -0.42 -3.60 3.73
N ARG A 18 0.19 -4.23 2.72
CA ARG A 18 1.60 -4.67 2.79
C ARG A 18 2.51 -3.47 3.00
N LYS A 19 3.56 -3.68 3.80
CA LYS A 19 4.64 -2.70 3.95
C LYS A 19 5.52 -2.69 2.69
N ILE A 20 6.00 -1.50 2.34
CA ILE A 20 7.04 -1.34 1.32
C ILE A 20 8.39 -1.57 2.01
N ASP A 21 8.94 -2.78 1.84
CA ASP A 21 10.24 -3.24 2.33
C ASP A 21 10.96 -4.06 1.24
N GLU A 22 12.14 -4.59 1.55
CA GLU A 22 12.94 -5.38 0.61
C GLU A 22 12.19 -6.64 0.10
N ASN A 23 11.36 -7.26 0.95
CA ASN A 23 10.57 -8.41 0.56
C ASN A 23 9.47 -8.02 -0.42
N PHE A 24 8.81 -6.88 -0.22
CA PHE A 24 7.85 -6.35 -1.19
C PHE A 24 8.48 -6.21 -2.58
N ILE A 25 9.68 -5.64 -2.68
CA ILE A 25 10.37 -5.47 -3.98
C ILE A 25 10.70 -6.82 -4.61
N CYS A 26 11.15 -7.79 -3.81
CA CYS A 26 11.44 -9.13 -4.31
C CYS A 26 10.19 -9.84 -4.81
N ASP A 27 9.10 -9.76 -4.06
CA ASP A 27 7.83 -10.38 -4.42
C ASP A 27 7.22 -9.71 -5.66
N LEU A 28 7.32 -8.38 -5.76
CA LEU A 28 6.82 -7.63 -6.91
C LEU A 28 7.50 -8.08 -8.21
N LYS A 29 8.84 -8.16 -8.18
CA LYS A 29 9.64 -8.62 -9.33
C LYS A 29 9.33 -10.06 -9.72
N LYS A 30 9.08 -10.95 -8.74
CA LYS A 30 8.70 -12.35 -8.99
C LYS A 30 7.29 -12.48 -9.56
N HIS A 31 6.37 -11.65 -9.08
CA HIS A 31 4.97 -11.65 -9.48
C HIS A 31 4.80 -11.16 -10.92
N ASN A 32 5.33 -9.98 -11.23
CA ASN A 32 5.31 -9.44 -12.58
C ASN A 32 6.50 -8.48 -12.79
N PRO A 33 7.52 -8.87 -13.58
CA PRO A 33 8.70 -8.05 -13.80
C PRO A 33 8.45 -6.80 -14.64
N SER A 34 7.26 -6.65 -15.25
CA SER A 34 6.90 -5.44 -16.00
C SER A 34 6.38 -4.31 -15.11
N ILE A 35 6.10 -4.57 -13.82
CA ILE A 35 5.61 -3.54 -12.90
C ILE A 35 6.80 -2.67 -12.47
N ASP A 36 6.64 -1.36 -12.59
CA ASP A 36 7.63 -0.42 -12.08
C ASP A 36 7.72 -0.52 -10.53
N PRO A 37 8.90 -0.78 -9.96
CA PRO A 37 9.06 -0.91 -8.50
C PRO A 37 8.75 0.35 -7.69
N CYS A 38 8.74 1.52 -8.33
CA CYS A 38 8.36 2.81 -7.76
C CYS A 38 6.88 3.15 -7.99
N GLY A 39 6.18 2.40 -8.86
CA GLY A 39 4.75 2.59 -9.14
C GLY A 39 4.45 3.84 -9.97
N GLU A 40 5.41 4.30 -10.79
CA GLU A 40 5.33 5.57 -11.53
C GLU A 40 4.19 5.64 -12.54
N ASN A 41 3.68 4.49 -13.02
CA ASN A 41 2.59 4.42 -14.00
C ASN A 41 1.22 4.15 -13.36
N GLY A 42 1.11 4.35 -12.04
CA GLY A 42 -0.12 4.12 -11.29
C GLY A 42 -0.41 2.64 -11.07
N GLU A 43 0.60 1.77 -11.05
CA GLU A 43 0.44 0.36 -10.70
C GLU A 43 -0.03 0.20 -9.25
N PHE A 44 0.45 1.09 -8.37
CA PHE A 44 0.01 1.16 -6.99
C PHE A 44 0.25 2.55 -6.38
N HIS A 45 -0.45 2.83 -5.27
CA HIS A 45 -0.19 3.99 -4.42
C HIS A 45 0.04 3.58 -2.97
N THR A 46 0.87 4.37 -2.29
CA THR A 46 1.30 4.10 -0.92
C THR A 46 0.86 5.20 0.03
N PHE A 47 0.79 4.85 1.32
CA PHE A 47 0.50 5.75 2.42
C PHE A 47 1.60 5.69 3.47
N VAL A 48 2.22 6.83 3.75
CA VAL A 48 3.31 6.92 4.72
C VAL A 48 2.76 6.94 6.14
N THR A 49 2.84 5.79 6.82
CA THR A 49 2.38 5.62 8.20
C THR A 49 3.43 6.00 9.25
N ASP A 50 4.70 6.01 8.89
CA ASP A 50 5.80 6.36 9.80
C ASP A 50 6.98 6.95 9.01
N CYS A 51 7.59 7.98 9.58
CA CYS A 51 8.70 8.75 9.00
C CYS A 51 9.48 9.45 10.14
N PRO A 52 10.81 9.63 10.05
CA PRO A 52 11.61 10.30 11.09
C PRO A 52 11.01 11.63 11.58
N LEU A 53 10.43 12.43 10.69
CA LEU A 53 9.85 13.73 11.00
C LEU A 53 8.53 13.67 11.80
N PHE A 54 7.86 12.51 11.85
CA PHE A 54 6.59 12.38 12.57
C PHE A 54 6.84 12.30 14.09
N LYS A 55 5.99 12.92 14.92
CA LYS A 55 6.08 12.76 16.38
C LYS A 55 5.53 11.42 16.86
N ASN A 56 4.52 10.90 16.16
CA ASN A 56 3.83 9.64 16.42
C ASN A 56 3.64 8.91 15.08
N LYS A 57 3.63 7.57 15.10
CA LYS A 57 3.27 6.79 13.92
C LYS A 57 1.76 6.76 13.74
N ILE A 58 1.30 6.67 12.50
CA ILE A 58 -0.11 6.52 12.16
C ILE A 58 -0.44 5.02 12.17
N LYS A 59 -1.43 4.64 12.98
CA LYS A 59 -2.00 3.28 13.00
C LYS A 59 -3.34 3.30 12.28
N VAL A 60 -3.50 2.40 11.32
CA VAL A 60 -4.80 2.09 10.72
C VAL A 60 -5.54 1.16 11.67
N THR A 61 -6.73 1.55 12.11
CA THR A 61 -7.54 0.75 13.06
C THR A 61 -8.79 0.17 12.44
N GLU A 62 -9.35 0.82 11.41
CA GLU A 62 -10.48 0.31 10.64
C GLU A 62 -10.26 0.61 9.15
N SER A 63 -10.42 -0.42 8.33
CA SER A 63 -10.28 -0.33 6.87
C SER A 63 -10.98 -1.49 6.17
N GLU A 64 -11.35 -1.27 4.90
CA GLU A 64 -11.94 -2.29 4.03
C GLU A 64 -11.25 -2.32 2.66
N MET A 65 -11.38 -3.46 1.95
CA MET A 65 -10.85 -3.61 0.60
C MET A 65 -11.97 -3.44 -0.42
N VAL A 66 -11.88 -2.41 -1.26
CA VAL A 66 -12.94 -2.05 -2.22
C VAL A 66 -12.39 -2.05 -3.64
N LEU A 67 -13.12 -2.65 -4.59
CA LEU A 67 -12.81 -2.54 -6.02
C LEU A 67 -13.61 -1.38 -6.61
N ARG A 68 -12.92 -0.40 -7.20
CA ARG A 68 -13.56 0.74 -7.86
C ARG A 68 -12.74 1.19 -9.06
N GLY A 69 -13.37 1.32 -10.23
CA GLY A 69 -12.73 1.88 -11.42
C GLY A 69 -11.48 1.15 -11.90
N GLY A 70 -11.40 -0.18 -11.70
CA GLY A 70 -10.23 -0.98 -12.10
C GLY A 70 -9.09 -1.00 -11.07
N TYR A 71 -9.31 -0.48 -9.86
CA TYR A 71 -8.34 -0.47 -8.78
C TYR A 71 -8.92 -1.07 -7.51
N TRP A 72 -8.10 -1.87 -6.82
CA TRP A 72 -8.37 -2.25 -5.44
C TRP A 72 -7.84 -1.16 -4.51
N PHE A 73 -8.64 -0.73 -3.55
CA PHE A 73 -8.28 0.26 -2.54
C PHE A 73 -8.35 -0.36 -1.14
N LEU A 74 -7.41 0.03 -0.29
CA LEU A 74 -7.55 -0.08 1.16
C LEU A 74 -8.23 1.20 1.65
N GLU A 75 -9.55 1.17 1.72
CA GLU A 75 -10.34 2.31 2.17
C GLU A 75 -10.27 2.38 3.70
N ILE A 76 -9.52 3.37 4.19
CA ILE A 76 -9.26 3.55 5.61
C ILE A 76 -10.30 4.49 6.20
N SER A 77 -11.14 3.96 7.09
CA SER A 77 -12.19 4.74 7.77
C SER A 77 -11.71 5.31 9.11
N LYS A 78 -10.70 4.71 9.75
CA LYS A 78 -10.20 5.16 11.06
C LYS A 78 -8.69 5.04 11.22
N LEU A 79 -8.11 6.09 11.80
CA LEU A 79 -6.69 6.26 12.06
C LEU A 79 -6.46 6.72 13.51
N GLU A 80 -5.35 6.29 14.09
CA GLU A 80 -4.92 6.71 15.43
C GLU A 80 -3.43 7.07 15.44
N ALA A 81 -3.07 8.03 16.30
CA ALA A 81 -1.67 8.33 16.59
C ALA A 81 -1.13 7.33 17.61
N GLY A 82 -0.25 6.43 17.16
CA GLY A 82 0.49 5.51 18.02
C GLY A 82 1.84 6.10 18.45
N LYS A 83 2.26 5.83 19.68
CA LYS A 83 3.65 6.08 20.09
C LYS A 83 4.61 5.38 19.12
N LYS A 84 5.67 6.09 18.71
CA LYS A 84 6.74 5.54 17.87
C LYS A 84 7.36 4.34 18.54
#